data_AF-A0A1Y1RM08-F1
#
_entry.id   AF-A0A1Y1RM08-F1
#
_cell.length_a   1.000
_cell.length_b   1.000
_cell.length_c   1.000
_cell.angle_alpha   90.00
_cell.angle_beta   90.00
_cell.angle_gamma   90.00
#
_symmetry.space_group_name_H-M   'P 1'
#
loop_
_entity.id
_entity.type
_entity.pdbx_description
1 polymer ?
#
loop_
_entity_poly.entity_id
_entity_poly.type
_entity_poly.pdbx_seq_one_letter_code
_entity_poly.pdbx_strand_id
1 'polypeptide(L)'
;MYAQLADGRTISVPLAWSWRLSEATPQQRENFEILGSGQGVHWPDVDEDISVSGMLWEIPARRPVNRTKAHQKVRKVEKIAA
;
A
#
# COMPACT_ATOMS: atom_id res chain seq x y z
N MET A 1 11.33 -8.13 3.39
CA MET A 1 12.12 -6.99 3.90
C MET A 1 12.14 -7.07 5.41
N TYR A 2 13.12 -6.45 6.07
CA TYR A 2 13.16 -6.32 7.53
C TYR A 2 13.10 -4.85 7.93
N ALA A 3 12.40 -4.55 9.02
CA ALA A 3 12.42 -3.24 9.65
C ALA A 3 12.99 -3.38 11.07
N GLN A 4 13.90 -2.49 11.43
CA GLN A 4 14.42 -2.37 12.79
C GLN A 4 13.69 -1.21 13.48
N LEU A 5 13.07 -1.50 14.62
CA LEU A 5 12.38 -0.52 15.43
C LEU A 5 13.33 0.07 16.47
N ALA A 6 13.02 1.29 16.93
CA ALA A 6 13.85 2.01 17.91
C ALA A 6 13.99 1.29 19.27
N ASP A 7 13.07 0.37 19.58
CA ASP A 7 13.12 -0.46 20.78
C ASP A 7 13.96 -1.75 20.62
N GLY A 8 14.67 -1.88 19.49
CA GLY A 8 15.57 -3.00 19.21
C GLY A 8 14.90 -4.22 18.58
N ARG A 9 13.58 -4.21 18.40
CA ARG A 9 12.88 -5.29 17.68
C ARG A 9 13.19 -5.25 16.19
N THR A 10 13.37 -6.41 15.59
CA THR A 10 13.37 -6.57 14.12
C THR A 10 12.08 -7.28 13.72
N ILE A 11 11.33 -6.70 12.78
CA ILE A 11 10.12 -7.30 12.24
C ILE A 11 10.30 -7.67 10.77
N SER A 12 9.73 -8.79 10.38
CA SER A 12 9.64 -9.20 8.99
C SER A 12 8.46 -8.48 8.33
N VAL A 13 8.73 -7.77 7.24
CA VAL A 13 7.71 -7.11 6.42
C VAL A 13 7.66 -7.82 5.06
N PRO A 14 6.65 -8.67 4.81
CA PRO A 14 6.48 -9.33 3.53
C PRO A 14 6.28 -8.31 2.41
N LEU A 15 7.03 -8.43 1.31
CA LEU A 15 6.82 -7.55 0.14
C LEU A 15 5.40 -7.68 -0.43
N ALA A 16 4.79 -8.86 -0.29
CA ALA A 16 3.41 -9.12 -0.69
C ALA A 16 2.36 -8.30 0.08
N TRP A 17 2.73 -7.61 1.17
CA TRP A 17 1.82 -6.71 1.87
C TRP A 17 1.51 -5.45 1.08
N SER A 18 2.37 -5.04 0.16
CA SER A 18 2.09 -3.95 -0.76
C SER A 18 2.24 -4.45 -2.18
N TRP A 19 1.19 -4.29 -2.97
CA TRP A 19 1.24 -4.64 -4.39
C TRP A 19 2.32 -3.85 -5.14
N ARG A 20 2.55 -2.58 -4.77
CA ARG A 20 3.61 -1.74 -5.33
C ARG A 20 4.99 -2.23 -4.92
N LEU A 21 5.23 -2.49 -3.64
CA LEU A 21 6.54 -3.02 -3.20
C LEU A 21 6.82 -4.42 -3.73
N SER A 22 5.79 -5.22 -4.01
CA SER A 22 5.94 -6.52 -4.64
C SER A 22 6.41 -6.43 -6.10
N GLU A 23 6.07 -5.34 -6.80
CA GLU A 23 6.44 -5.09 -8.20
C GLU A 23 7.67 -4.15 -8.34
N ALA A 24 8.11 -3.54 -7.23
CA ALA A 24 9.24 -2.63 -7.19
C ALA A 24 10.59 -3.34 -7.43
N THR A 25 11.49 -2.68 -8.16
CA THR A 25 12.89 -3.13 -8.29
C THR A 25 13.63 -3.03 -6.95
N PRO A 26 14.76 -3.74 -6.78
CA PRO A 26 15.60 -3.57 -5.58
C PRO A 26 16.00 -2.11 -5.34
N GLN A 27 16.38 -1.39 -6.40
CA GLN A 27 16.80 0.01 -6.32
C GLN A 27 15.67 0.92 -5.82
N GLN A 28 14.44 0.71 -6.32
CA GLN A 28 13.27 1.46 -5.86
C GLN A 28 12.93 1.16 -4.40
N ARG A 29 13.18 -0.07 -3.94
CA ARG A 29 12.95 -0.47 -2.53
C ARG A 29 14.00 0.08 -1.57
N GLU A 30 15.21 0.30 -2.06
CA GLU A 30 16.32 0.91 -1.31
C GLU A 30 16.16 2.44 -1.20
N ASN A 31 15.45 3.06 -2.13
CA ASN A 31 15.11 4.48 -2.08
C ASN A 31 13.86 4.71 -1.22
N PHE A 32 14.05 4.94 0.08
CA PHE A 32 12.96 5.19 1.03
C PHE A 32 13.26 6.35 1.97
N GLU A 33 12.19 6.92 2.51
CA GLU A 33 12.22 7.99 3.49
C GLU A 33 11.44 7.59 4.73
N ILE A 34 11.95 7.94 5.91
CA ILE A 34 11.21 7.74 7.17
C ILE A 34 10.20 8.88 7.33
N LEU A 35 8.93 8.53 7.48
CA LEU A 35 7.85 9.49 7.67
C LEU A 35 7.61 9.81 9.14
N GLY A 36 7.38 11.10 9.41
CA GLY A 36 7.16 11.63 10.75
C GLY A 36 8.32 11.29 11.69
N SER A 37 8.01 11.15 12.99
CA SER A 37 8.99 10.70 13.99
C SER A 37 9.16 9.17 14.00
N GLY A 38 9.25 8.53 12.83
CA GLY A 38 9.39 7.08 12.70
C GLY A 38 8.07 6.31 12.73
N GLN A 39 6.96 6.93 12.31
CA GLN A 39 5.63 6.30 12.31
C GLN A 39 5.33 5.54 11.01
N GLY A 40 6.11 5.76 9.96
CA GLY A 40 5.97 5.06 8.68
C GLY A 40 7.18 5.23 7.79
N VAL A 41 7.09 4.64 6.60
CA VAL A 41 8.12 4.66 5.57
C VAL A 41 7.44 4.99 4.24
N HIS A 42 8.02 5.92 3.49
CA HIS A 42 7.61 6.33 2.15
C HIS A 42 8.61 5.80 1.12
N TRP A 43 8.12 5.24 0.03
CA TRP A 43 8.89 4.88 -1.16
C TRP A 43 8.46 5.78 -2.33
N PRO A 44 9.21 6.87 -2.62
CA PRO A 44 8.81 7.87 -3.61
C PRO A 44 8.74 7.30 -5.04
N ASP A 45 9.64 6.38 -5.41
CA ASP A 45 9.71 5.86 -6.77
C ASP A 45 8.48 5.02 -7.19
N VAL A 46 7.72 4.53 -6.22
CA VAL A 46 6.52 3.71 -6.45
C VAL A 46 5.26 4.28 -5.81
N ASP A 47 5.34 5.48 -5.23
CA ASP A 47 4.25 6.17 -4.55
C ASP A 47 3.54 5.26 -3.53
N GLU A 48 4.33 4.76 -2.57
CA GLU A 48 3.83 3.85 -1.54
C GLU A 48 4.25 4.29 -0.13
N ASP A 49 3.28 4.25 0.79
CA ASP A 49 3.46 4.49 2.21
C ASP A 49 3.08 3.26 3.02
N ILE A 50 3.93 2.85 3.96
CA ILE A 50 3.58 1.83 4.96
C ILE A 50 3.81 2.37 6.36
N SER A 51 2.78 2.32 7.19
CA SER A 51 2.86 2.69 8.61
C SER A 51 3.46 1.57 9.46
N VAL A 52 4.21 1.94 10.51
CA VAL A 52 4.74 0.99 11.51
C VAL A 52 3.59 0.25 12.20
N SER A 53 2.49 0.94 12.50
CA SER A 53 1.28 0.29 13.05
C SER A 53 0.72 -0.75 12.09
N GLY A 54 0.61 -0.45 10.80
CA GLY A 54 0.19 -1.42 9.79
C GLY A 54 1.11 -2.64 9.73
N MET A 55 2.42 -2.43 9.90
CA MET A 55 3.38 -3.51 9.96
C MET A 55 3.23 -4.39 11.21
N LEU A 56 2.99 -3.78 12.37
CA LEU A 56 2.85 -4.50 13.65
C LEU A 56 1.54 -5.28 13.76
N TRP A 57 0.47 -4.80 13.12
CA TRP A 57 -0.87 -5.40 13.19
C TRP A 57 -1.22 -6.28 11.98
N GLU A 58 -0.23 -6.58 11.12
CA GLU A 58 -0.41 -7.39 9.92
C GLU A 58 -1.52 -6.88 8.98
N ILE A 59 -1.61 -5.56 8.81
CA ILE A 59 -2.60 -4.92 7.93
C ILE A 59 -1.95 -4.62 6.57
N PRO A 60 -2.18 -5.44 5.53
CA PRO A 60 -1.55 -5.24 4.22
C PRO A 60 -2.16 -4.07 3.43
N ALA A 61 -1.30 -3.33 2.71
CA ALA A 61 -1.66 -2.37 1.67
C ALA A 61 -2.13 -3.08 0.39
N ARG A 62 -3.38 -3.55 0.43
CA ARG A 62 -3.99 -4.28 -0.68
C ARG A 62 -4.17 -3.40 -1.92
N ARG A 63 -3.98 -4.00 -3.10
CA ARG A 63 -4.31 -3.36 -4.38
C ARG A 63 -5.78 -2.93 -4.35
N PRO A 64 -6.09 -1.65 -4.63
CA PRO A 64 -7.48 -1.24 -4.77
C PRO A 64 -8.10 -2.02 -5.93
N VAL A 65 -9.17 -2.76 -5.64
CA VAL A 65 -9.93 -3.45 -6.68
C VAL A 65 -10.69 -2.36 -7.43
N ASN A 66 -10.39 -2.17 -8.73
CA ASN A 66 -11.15 -1.25 -9.59
C ASN A 66 -12.64 -1.65 -9.56
N ARG A 67 -13.45 -0.98 -8.73
CA ARG A 67 -14.93 -1.14 -8.68
C ARG A 67 -15.62 -0.50 -9.89
N THR A 68 -14.89 -0.11 -10.92
CA THR A 68 -15.39 0.53 -12.13
C THR A 68 -15.84 -0.48 -13.18
N LYS A 69 -16.91 -1.23 -12.89
CA LYS A 69 -17.91 -1.74 -13.88
C LYS A 69 -19.31 -2.00 -13.30
N ALA A 70 -19.54 -1.83 -11.99
CA ALA A 70 -20.86 -2.09 -11.39
C ALA A 70 -21.82 -0.87 -11.42
N HIS A 71 -21.30 0.36 -11.45
CA HIS A 71 -22.15 1.57 -11.44
C HIS A 71 -22.59 2.08 -12.83
N GLN A 72 -22.13 1.47 -13.91
CA GLN A 72 -22.54 1.86 -15.27
C GLN A 72 -23.83 1.16 -15.74
N LYS A 73 -24.29 0.13 -15.02
CA LYS A 73 -25.54 -0.59 -15.34
C LYS A 73 -26.80 0.10 -14.81
N VAL A 74 -26.69 0.93 -13.77
CA VAL A 74 -27.86 1.59 -13.14
C VAL A 74 -28.34 2.79 -13.97
N ARG A 75 -27.42 3.53 -14.60
CA ARG A 75 -27.78 4.74 -15.39
C ARG A 75 -28.31 4.49 -16.81
N LYS A 76 -28.28 3.25 -17.31
CA LYS A 76 -28.79 2.94 -18.66
C LYS A 76 -30.28 2.57 -18.66
N VAL A 77 -30.85 2.15 -17.53
CA VAL A 77 -32.27 1.79 -17.43
C VAL A 77 -33.17 3.03 -17.36
N GLU A 78 -32.69 4.13 -16.75
CA GLU A 78 -33.47 5.36 -16.61
C GLU A 78 -33.58 6.21 -17.90
N LYS A 79 -32.80 5.89 -18.94
CA LYS A 79 -32.86 6.62 -20.24
C LYS A 79 -33.80 5.98 -21.28
N ILE A 80 -34.53 4.93 -20.93
CA ILE A 80 -35.48 4.26 -21.82
C ILE A 80 -36.94 4.50 -21.40
N ALA A 81 -37.16 5.25 -20.31
CA ALA A 81 -38.47 5.50 -19.71
C ALA A 81 -38.82 7.01 -19.65
N ALA A 82 -38.23 7.84 -20.50
CA ALA A 82 -38.54 9.26 -20.65
C ALA A 82 -38.80 9.60 -22.12
#